data_AF-A0A355G8L5-F1
#
_entry.id   AF-A0A355G8L5-F1
#
_cell.length_a   1.000
_cell.length_b   1.000
_cell.length_c   1.000
_cell.angle_alpha   90.00
_cell.angle_beta   90.00
_cell.angle_gamma   90.00
#
_symmetry.space_group_name_H-M   'P 1'
#
loop_
_entity.id
_entity.type
_entity.pdbx_description
1 polymer ?
#
loop_
_entity_poly.entity_id
_entity_poly.type
_entity_poly.pdbx_seq_one_letter_code
_entity_poly.pdbx_strand_id
1 'polypeptide(L)'
;MTHSLKMITALGTPLTAEEDLHPVGLEAQIQDQLSHGINGFLVAGTMGLMQLLKDTTYRELVEQSVRFNAGHAELLVGVGDTSFV
;
A
#
# COMPACT_ATOMS: atom_id res chain seq x y z
N MET A 1 13.30 23.14 17.36
CA MET A 1 12.46 22.17 16.61
C MET A 1 12.96 20.78 16.94
N THR A 2 12.19 20.02 17.70
CA THR A 2 12.44 18.58 17.83
C THR A 2 11.95 17.93 16.56
N HIS A 3 12.87 17.53 15.68
CA HIS A 3 12.50 16.74 14.51
C HIS A 3 12.09 15.35 14.98
N SER A 4 10.78 15.04 14.91
CA SER A 4 10.31 13.67 15.09
C SER A 4 10.68 12.86 13.84
N LEU A 5 11.37 11.74 14.05
CA LEU A 5 11.59 10.76 12.99
C LEU A 5 10.22 10.23 12.53
N LYS A 6 10.01 10.12 11.21
CA LYS A 6 8.87 9.42 10.62
C LYS A 6 9.34 8.14 9.95
N MET A 7 8.69 7.03 10.27
CA MET A 7 8.87 5.73 9.64
C MET A 7 7.68 5.48 8.71
N ILE A 8 7.96 5.26 7.42
CA ILE A 8 6.95 5.00 6.39
C ILE A 8 7.28 3.65 5.76
N THR A 9 6.34 2.70 5.81
CA THR A 9 6.54 1.37 5.27
C THR A 9 6.14 1.34 3.79
N ALA A 10 7.05 0.90 2.93
CA ALA A 10 6.71 0.52 1.56
C ALA A 10 6.04 -0.85 1.59
N LEU A 11 4.71 -0.86 1.41
CA LEU A 11 3.91 -2.07 1.50
C LEU A 11 4.09 -2.93 0.25
N GLY A 12 4.24 -4.24 0.45
CA GLY A 12 4.03 -5.22 -0.61
C GLY A 12 2.56 -5.30 -1.00
N THR A 13 2.28 -5.89 -2.16
CA THR A 13 0.91 -6.15 -2.64
C THR A 13 0.64 -7.65 -2.50
N PRO A 14 -0.13 -8.10 -1.49
CA PRO A 14 -0.51 -9.50 -1.37
C PRO A 14 -1.43 -9.89 -2.52
N LEU A 15 -1.05 -10.95 -3.25
CA LEU A 15 -1.81 -11.46 -4.40
C LEU A 15 -2.26 -12.90 -4.15
N THR A 16 -3.36 -13.27 -4.79
CA THR A 16 -3.81 -14.66 -4.94
C THR A 16 -2.95 -15.40 -5.98
N ALA A 17 -3.17 -16.70 -6.17
CA ALA A 17 -2.48 -17.47 -7.20
C ALA A 17 -2.84 -16.99 -8.62
N GLU A 18 -4.00 -16.36 -8.77
CA GLU A 18 -4.53 -15.78 -10.01
C GLU A 18 -4.08 -14.33 -10.24
N GLU A 19 -3.16 -13.82 -9.41
CA GLU A 19 -2.59 -12.46 -9.47
C GLU A 19 -3.62 -11.34 -9.22
N ASP A 20 -4.73 -11.67 -8.59
CA ASP A 20 -5.71 -10.70 -8.08
C ASP A 20 -5.36 -10.30 -6.64
N LEU A 21 -5.87 -9.16 -6.18
CA LEU A 21 -5.59 -8.69 -4.82
C LEU A 21 -6.06 -9.73 -3.80
N HIS A 22 -5.26 -9.96 -2.75
CA HIS A 22 -5.64 -10.77 -1.59
C HIS A 22 -6.01 -9.85 -0.40
N PRO A 23 -7.28 -9.47 -0.22
CA PRO A 23 -7.66 -8.35 0.66
C PRO A 23 -7.40 -8.63 2.14
N VAL A 24 -7.61 -9.87 2.58
CA VAL A 24 -7.37 -10.30 3.98
C VAL A 24 -5.89 -10.15 4.35
N GLY A 25 -4.99 -10.43 3.40
CA GLY A 25 -3.55 -10.28 3.60
C GLY A 25 -3.14 -8.82 3.65
N LEU A 26 -3.74 -7.98 2.79
CA LEU A 26 -3.50 -6.54 2.80
C LEU A 26 -3.98 -5.91 4.12
N GLU A 27 -5.17 -6.27 4.59
CA GLU A 27 -5.70 -5.80 5.87
C GLU A 27 -4.79 -6.21 7.03
N ALA A 28 -4.41 -7.49 7.11
CA ALA A 28 -3.52 -7.98 8.15
C ALA A 28 -2.17 -7.23 8.17
N GLN A 29 -1.58 -6.99 6.99
CA GLN A 29 -0.33 -6.24 6.87
C GLN A 29 -0.47 -4.79 7.33
N ILE A 30 -1.57 -4.10 6.98
CA ILE A 30 -1.82 -2.71 7.40
C ILE A 30 -2.03 -2.66 8.92
N GLN A 31 -2.89 -3.52 9.46
CA GLN A 31 -3.20 -3.52 10.91
C GLN A 31 -1.98 -3.87 11.76
N ASP A 32 -1.14 -4.81 11.31
CA ASP A 32 0.12 -5.13 11.97
C ASP A 32 1.02 -3.88 12.10
N GLN A 33 1.23 -3.16 11.00
CA GLN A 33 2.08 -1.97 11.01
C GLN A 33 1.50 -0.83 11.87
N LEU A 34 0.17 -0.61 11.81
CA LEU A 34 -0.51 0.35 12.67
C LEU A 34 -0.33 0.01 14.15
N SER A 35 -0.45 -1.27 14.52
CA SER A 35 -0.28 -1.73 15.90
C SER A 35 1.15 -1.55 16.44
N HIS A 36 2.14 -1.41 15.55
CA HIS A 36 3.55 -1.20 15.88
C HIS A 36 4.01 0.26 15.71
N GLY A 37 3.09 1.20 15.51
CA GLY A 37 3.37 2.63 15.59
C GLY A 37 4.01 3.24 14.33
N ILE A 38 3.76 2.66 13.16
CA ILE A 38 4.18 3.26 11.89
C ILE A 38 3.54 4.65 11.69
N ASN A 39 4.23 5.56 10.99
CA ASN A 39 3.69 6.89 10.72
C ASN A 39 2.91 6.96 9.40
N GLY A 40 3.14 6.00 8.50
CA GLY A 40 2.48 5.97 7.21
C GLY A 40 2.89 4.80 6.33
N PHE A 41 2.26 4.76 5.18
CA PHE A 41 2.42 3.72 4.17
C PHE A 41 2.74 4.32 2.82
N LEU A 42 3.54 3.61 2.04
CA LEU A 42 3.59 3.75 0.59
C LEU A 42 3.02 2.48 -0.03
N VAL A 43 1.84 2.57 -0.63
CA VAL A 43 1.24 1.49 -1.42
C VAL A 43 1.56 1.68 -2.89
N ALA A 44 1.58 0.57 -3.64
CA ALA A 44 1.95 0.58 -5.06
C ALA A 44 3.30 1.29 -5.32
N GLY A 45 4.26 1.15 -4.41
CA GLY A 45 5.66 1.50 -4.70
C GLY A 45 6.36 0.39 -5.49
N THR A 46 7.68 0.46 -5.61
CA THR A 46 8.50 -0.64 -6.16
C THR A 46 8.30 -1.94 -5.37
N MET A 47 8.27 -1.87 -4.04
CA MET A 47 7.96 -3.03 -3.18
C MET A 47 6.54 -3.60 -3.42
N GLY A 48 5.61 -2.74 -3.82
CA GLY A 48 4.24 -3.12 -4.17
C GLY A 48 4.07 -3.63 -5.61
N LEU A 49 5.17 -3.77 -6.37
CA LEU A 49 5.19 -4.25 -7.76
C LEU A 49 4.25 -3.48 -8.71
N MET A 50 4.03 -2.18 -8.47
CA MET A 50 3.02 -1.38 -9.18
C MET A 50 2.99 -1.54 -10.70
N GLN A 51 4.16 -1.52 -11.35
CA GLN A 51 4.25 -1.62 -12.82
C GLN A 51 3.84 -3.00 -13.38
N LEU A 52 3.72 -4.02 -12.52
CA LEU A 52 3.36 -5.39 -12.90
C LEU A 52 1.91 -5.73 -12.52
N LEU A 53 1.21 -4.85 -11.79
CA LEU A 53 -0.17 -5.09 -11.40
C LEU A 53 -1.10 -4.86 -12.60
N LYS A 54 -2.15 -5.69 -12.70
CA LYS A 54 -3.32 -5.37 -13.54
C LYS A 54 -3.90 -4.03 -13.08
N ASP A 55 -4.42 -3.20 -13.99
CA ASP A 55 -5.05 -1.91 -13.62
C ASP A 55 -6.17 -2.08 -12.58
N THR A 56 -6.98 -3.13 -12.71
CA THR A 56 -8.02 -3.47 -11.73
C THR A 56 -7.43 -3.78 -10.35
N THR A 57 -6.38 -4.59 -10.29
CA THR A 57 -5.68 -4.94 -9.04
C THR A 57 -5.03 -3.71 -8.41
N TYR A 58 -4.45 -2.81 -9.20
CA TYR A 58 -3.89 -1.54 -8.71
C TYR A 58 -4.98 -0.65 -8.10
N ARG A 59 -6.10 -0.47 -8.79
CA ARG A 59 -7.22 0.34 -8.27
C ARG A 59 -7.78 -0.24 -6.99
N GLU A 60 -8.01 -1.54 -6.97
CA GLU A 60 -8.52 -2.24 -5.78
C GLU A 60 -7.53 -2.14 -4.61
N LEU A 61 -6.22 -2.28 -4.87
CA LEU A 61 -5.18 -2.09 -3.85
C LEU A 61 -5.29 -0.72 -3.20
N VAL A 62 -5.43 0.35 -4.00
CA VAL A 62 -5.56 1.72 -3.49
C VAL A 62 -6.84 1.88 -2.67
N GLU A 63 -7.98 1.45 -3.20
CA GLU A 63 -9.28 1.55 -2.53
C GLU A 63 -9.31 0.80 -1.20
N GLN A 64 -8.86 -0.46 -1.18
CA GLN A 64 -8.80 -1.25 0.04
C GLN A 64 -7.78 -0.70 1.03
N SER A 65 -6.63 -0.19 0.57
CA SER A 65 -5.65 0.44 1.46
C SER A 65 -6.20 1.68 2.17
N VAL A 66 -6.96 2.54 1.45
CA VAL A 66 -7.66 3.68 2.04
C VAL A 66 -8.66 3.20 3.09
N ARG A 67 -9.46 2.18 2.75
CA ARG A 67 -10.49 1.63 3.63
C ARG A 67 -9.89 1.03 4.91
N PHE A 68 -8.87 0.18 4.79
CA PHE A 68 -8.23 -0.48 5.94
C PHE A 68 -7.41 0.48 6.79
N ASN A 69 -6.80 1.51 6.18
CA ASN A 69 -6.11 2.55 6.92
C ASN A 69 -7.08 3.42 7.75
N ALA A 70 -8.30 3.65 7.27
CA ALA A 70 -9.36 4.41 7.97
C ALA A 70 -8.92 5.77 8.56
N GLY A 71 -7.87 6.39 8.00
CA GLY A 71 -7.31 7.66 8.46
C GLY A 71 -6.34 7.55 9.64
N HIS A 72 -5.93 6.36 10.06
CA HIS A 72 -5.01 6.15 11.18
C HIS A 72 -3.57 6.59 10.89
N ALA A 73 -3.09 6.46 9.66
CA ALA A 73 -1.75 6.87 9.23
C ALA A 73 -1.77 7.57 7.87
N GLU A 74 -0.66 8.24 7.53
CA GLU A 74 -0.47 8.88 6.23
C GLU A 74 -0.38 7.80 5.13
N LEU A 75 -1.18 7.90 4.07
CA LEU A 75 -1.17 6.95 2.96
C LEU A 75 -0.67 7.63 1.69
N LEU A 76 0.52 7.23 1.24
CA LEU A 76 1.11 7.61 -0.03
C LEU A 76 0.81 6.53 -1.06
N VAL A 77 0.50 6.94 -2.28
CA VAL A 77 0.18 6.03 -3.39
C VAL A 77 1.20 6.25 -4.50
N GLY A 78 1.86 5.18 -4.94
CA GLY A 78 2.65 5.22 -6.16
C GLY A 78 1.74 5.39 -7.37
N VAL A 79 2.05 6.37 -8.21
CA VAL A 79 1.26 6.75 -9.40
C VAL A 79 2.15 6.83 -10.66
N GLY A 80 3.29 6.13 -10.63
CA GLY A 80 4.21 6.13 -11.75
C GLY A 80 3.66 5.26 -12.88
N ASP A 81 3.66 5.78 -14.10
CA ASP A 81 3.30 5.04 -15.30
C ASP A 81 4.54 4.93 -16.20
N THR A 82 4.76 3.75 -16.77
CA THR A 82 5.81 3.49 -17.78
C THR A 82 5.25 3.38 -19.19
N SER A 83 3.93 3.48 -19.35
CA SER A 83 3.30 3.67 -20.65
C SER A 83 3.82 4.96 -21.29
N PHE A 84 3.93 4.93 -22.62
CA PHE A 84 4.43 6.09 -23.36
C PHE A 84 3.32 7.12 -23.65
N VAL A 85 2.05 6.77 -23.42
CA VAL A 85 0.82 7.57 -23.59
C VAL A 85 -0.38 6.76 -23.13
#